data_AF-A0A4S8V296-F1
#
_entry.id   AF-A0A4S8V296-F1
#
_cell.length_a   1.000
_cell.length_b   1.000
_cell.length_c   1.000
_cell.angle_alpha   90.00
_cell.angle_beta   90.00
_cell.angle_gamma   90.00
#
_symmetry.space_group_name_H-M   'P 1'
#
loop_
_entity.id
_entity.type
_entity.pdbx_description
1 polymer ?
#
loop_
_entity_poly.entity_id
_entity_poly.type
_entity_poly.pdbx_seq_one_letter_code
_entity_poly.pdbx_strand_id
1 'polypeptide(L)'
;MNASEVIESTTHASPSPDGHYIAGLTPDHLYVYYTSSLTIACSFPLDHLNTPTTRSVEAPTLHWTPCSLSIILQTSSYVSLHSLANTSSRVKIANGSASLGRIASVDVFGEDVVVVWEFGRVGIFEVGRGRVTEIGELKTGIGSLRSAWGIRRVKGKAEVLALLCRTSATDILSLLLPSSTTPLTTITLPTIDAQYLAWSPSGKWISILDTSLSAPNSAVHIYTADGNFYRSYPPQTSIPAEETYTLGPLRQAWGPSNLALANADGSITLLSTTTFSPVCVLDPWTIAEDDITAVYREQVSGKGDRSWAYLGNGDDSTFQLLTSYSPALDMKFDVSGKHLAFRLEAFPETVIIWKIPSSNPVFASPTQDEAINEDQSETNEQQNTLSILHHHTAIRKLHWHPTTPGLLLTHTEDNQIYLFSNNPDANAPLQITHPFSSAASSSTSSSPSINEITNIHWTTPTTLLHTTRKRGWCLLYPFGSAPASSSSPAKPQFSAGMIGVEDVGQVGTEDVGEDSLYDILSGRTPLPKLRISDDVEGEVDGEELPVDSEGEEGLGDTFRGKSTAGTVGSFEY
;
A
#
# COMPACT_ATOMS: atom_id res chain seq x y z
N MET A 1 24.82 10.17 1.66
CA MET A 1 23.91 9.01 1.55
C MET A 1 24.13 8.36 0.20
N ASN A 2 23.82 7.08 0.07
CA ASN A 2 23.93 6.37 -1.21
C ASN A 2 22.56 6.31 -1.90
N ALA A 3 22.56 6.38 -3.23
CA ALA A 3 21.40 6.17 -4.08
C ALA A 3 21.77 5.19 -5.19
N SER A 4 20.80 4.47 -5.74
CA SER A 4 21.00 3.66 -6.95
C SER A 4 21.08 4.55 -8.19
N GLU A 5 21.48 3.95 -9.31
CA GLU A 5 21.18 4.48 -10.63
C GLU A 5 19.66 4.68 -10.81
N VAL A 6 19.29 5.57 -11.72
CA VAL A 6 17.88 5.87 -12.06
C VAL A 6 17.43 4.91 -13.17
N ILE A 7 16.39 4.14 -12.89
CA ILE A 7 15.77 3.21 -13.83
C ILE A 7 14.54 3.89 -14.44
N GLU A 8 14.43 3.89 -15.77
CA GLU A 8 13.36 4.56 -16.50
C GLU A 8 11.96 3.98 -16.17
N SER A 9 10.95 4.86 -16.12
CA SER A 9 9.54 4.47 -15.98
C SER A 9 8.61 5.61 -16.41
N THR A 10 7.55 5.27 -17.14
CA THR A 10 6.47 6.15 -17.62
C THR A 10 5.33 6.33 -16.61
N THR A 11 5.42 5.65 -15.46
CA THR A 11 4.52 5.78 -14.32
C THR A 11 5.33 5.80 -13.02
N HIS A 12 4.68 6.11 -11.90
CA HIS A 12 5.25 5.73 -10.61
C HIS A 12 5.48 4.22 -10.56
N ALA A 13 6.66 3.81 -10.11
CA ALA A 13 6.99 2.44 -9.78
C ALA A 13 6.32 2.04 -8.44
N SER A 14 6.09 0.74 -8.26
CA SER A 14 5.35 0.20 -7.12
C SER A 14 6.15 -0.94 -6.47
N PRO A 15 6.46 -0.89 -5.16
CA PRO A 15 7.15 -1.98 -4.48
C PRO A 15 6.16 -3.08 -4.06
N SER A 16 6.61 -4.33 -3.99
CA SER A 16 5.81 -5.44 -3.49
C SER A 16 5.56 -5.34 -1.98
N PRO A 17 4.46 -5.92 -1.44
CA PRO A 17 4.15 -5.89 -0.01
C PRO A 17 5.20 -6.51 0.92
N ASP A 18 6.06 -7.39 0.39
CA ASP A 18 7.22 -7.97 1.10
C ASP A 18 8.54 -7.20 0.89
N GLY A 19 8.55 -6.17 0.04
CA GLY A 19 9.75 -5.41 -0.30
C GLY A 19 10.76 -6.11 -1.21
N HIS A 20 10.52 -7.36 -1.64
CA HIS A 20 11.46 -8.12 -2.48
C HIS A 20 11.53 -7.65 -3.94
N TYR A 21 10.45 -7.04 -4.45
CA TYR A 21 10.32 -6.66 -5.86
C TYR A 21 9.87 -5.21 -6.05
N ILE A 22 10.21 -4.64 -7.20
CA ILE A 22 9.72 -3.34 -7.67
C ILE A 22 9.21 -3.49 -9.10
N ALA A 23 7.97 -3.07 -9.34
CA ALA A 23 7.34 -3.03 -10.65
C ALA A 23 7.48 -1.62 -11.24
N GLY A 24 7.99 -1.53 -12.47
CA GLY A 24 8.12 -0.28 -13.25
C GLY A 24 7.58 -0.44 -14.67
N LEU A 25 7.01 0.62 -15.24
CA LEU A 25 6.36 0.56 -16.55
C LEU A 25 7.16 1.36 -17.58
N THR A 26 7.41 0.78 -18.75
CA THR A 26 7.94 1.48 -19.93
C THR A 26 6.85 1.51 -21.01
N PRO A 27 7.02 2.22 -22.15
CA PRO A 27 5.99 2.29 -23.19
C PRO A 27 5.54 0.90 -23.69
N ASP A 28 6.49 -0.04 -23.78
CA ASP A 28 6.29 -1.35 -24.42
C ASP A 28 6.41 -2.54 -23.45
N HIS A 29 6.82 -2.34 -22.19
CA HIS A 29 7.04 -3.43 -21.22
C HIS A 29 6.72 -3.02 -19.77
N LEU A 30 6.03 -3.91 -19.05
CA LEU A 30 6.05 -3.95 -17.58
C LEU A 30 7.26 -4.75 -17.13
N TYR A 31 8.16 -4.14 -16.36
CA TYR A 31 9.33 -4.79 -15.79
C TYR A 31 9.18 -4.99 -14.27
N VAL A 32 9.74 -6.08 -13.78
CA VAL A 32 9.85 -6.40 -12.36
C VAL A 32 11.33 -6.57 -12.03
N TYR A 33 11.80 -5.87 -11.01
CA TYR A 33 13.19 -5.88 -10.55
C TYR A 33 13.26 -6.44 -9.14
N TYR A 34 14.33 -7.15 -8.80
CA TYR A 34 14.64 -7.48 -7.41
C TYR A 34 15.15 -6.23 -6.67
N THR A 35 14.54 -5.88 -5.53
CA THR A 35 14.94 -4.71 -4.71
C THR A 35 16.39 -4.79 -4.23
N SER A 36 16.91 -6.00 -4.03
CA SER A 36 18.25 -6.28 -3.47
C SER A 36 19.40 -6.23 -4.49
N SER A 37 19.13 -6.26 -5.80
CA SER A 37 20.16 -6.28 -6.85
C SER A 37 19.87 -5.36 -8.03
N LEU A 38 18.65 -4.85 -8.14
CA LEU A 38 18.12 -4.12 -9.31
C LEU A 38 18.25 -4.89 -10.63
N THR A 39 18.44 -6.21 -10.59
CA THR A 39 18.34 -7.08 -11.77
C THR A 39 16.88 -7.40 -12.07
N ILE A 40 16.54 -7.49 -13.36
CA ILE A 40 15.19 -7.87 -13.81
C ILE A 40 14.88 -9.30 -13.35
N ALA A 41 13.78 -9.46 -12.61
CA ALA A 41 13.19 -10.73 -12.21
C ALA A 41 12.28 -11.29 -13.31
N CYS A 42 11.44 -10.44 -13.92
CA CYS A 42 10.65 -10.79 -15.09
C CYS A 42 10.20 -9.53 -15.88
N SER A 43 9.72 -9.75 -17.10
CA SER A 43 9.28 -8.70 -18.03
C SER A 43 8.07 -9.15 -18.84
N PHE A 44 7.05 -8.30 -18.94
CA PHE A 44 5.82 -8.58 -19.68
C PHE A 44 5.67 -7.54 -20.82
N PRO A 45 5.80 -7.93 -22.11
CA PRO A 45 5.59 -7.02 -23.23
C PRO A 45 4.13 -6.56 -23.30
N LEU A 46 3.92 -5.27 -23.52
CA LEU A 46 2.63 -4.59 -23.63
C LEU A 46 2.30 -4.40 -25.11
N ASP A 47 1.13 -4.86 -25.55
CA ASP A 47 0.77 -4.78 -26.97
C ASP A 47 0.51 -3.31 -27.38
N HIS A 48 0.91 -2.88 -28.58
CA HIS A 48 0.72 -1.48 -29.02
C HIS A 48 -0.77 -1.08 -29.27
N LEU A 49 -1.72 -2.01 -29.10
CA LEU A 49 -3.16 -1.71 -29.00
C LEU A 49 -3.61 -1.44 -27.55
N ASN A 50 -2.74 -1.74 -26.58
CA ASN A 50 -2.93 -1.58 -25.14
C ASN A 50 -2.08 -0.44 -24.54
N THR A 51 -1.15 0.15 -25.31
CA THR A 51 -0.54 1.44 -24.97
C THR A 51 -1.65 2.46 -24.65
N PRO A 52 -1.49 3.31 -23.62
CA PRO A 52 -2.48 4.33 -23.31
C PRO A 52 -2.62 5.29 -24.50
N THR A 53 -3.66 5.09 -25.31
CA THR A 53 -3.93 5.94 -26.47
C THR A 53 -4.00 7.41 -26.04
N THR A 54 -3.62 8.33 -26.92
CA THR A 54 -3.47 9.77 -26.63
C THR A 54 -4.75 10.52 -26.25
N ARG A 55 -5.84 9.80 -25.95
CA ARG A 55 -7.08 10.27 -25.33
C ARG A 55 -7.19 9.96 -23.83
N SER A 56 -6.38 9.03 -23.28
CA SER A 56 -6.31 8.79 -21.83
C SER A 56 -5.47 9.89 -21.19
N VAL A 57 -6.13 10.86 -20.55
CA VAL A 57 -5.47 11.96 -19.82
C VAL A 57 -4.74 11.44 -18.56
N GLU A 58 -5.17 10.28 -18.05
CA GLU A 58 -4.64 9.65 -16.85
C GLU A 58 -3.59 8.58 -17.19
N ALA A 59 -2.46 8.66 -16.50
CA ALA A 59 -1.38 7.69 -16.58
C ALA A 59 -1.78 6.36 -15.88
N PRO A 60 -1.30 5.20 -16.37
CA PRO A 60 -1.51 3.93 -15.69
C PRO A 60 -0.99 3.91 -14.24
N THR A 61 -1.54 3.00 -13.44
CA THR A 61 -1.09 2.74 -12.07
C THR A 61 -0.79 1.26 -11.85
N LEU A 62 0.20 0.97 -11.02
CA LEU A 62 0.67 -0.37 -10.70
C LEU A 62 0.35 -0.71 -9.24
N HIS A 63 -0.43 -1.76 -9.03
CA HIS A 63 -0.78 -2.30 -7.72
C HIS A 63 -0.28 -3.74 -7.62
N TRP A 64 0.30 -4.13 -6.49
CA TRP A 64 0.68 -5.52 -6.26
C TRP A 64 -0.46 -6.29 -5.59
N THR A 65 -0.56 -7.59 -5.86
CA THR A 65 -1.44 -8.44 -5.06
C THR A 65 -0.88 -8.61 -3.64
N PRO A 66 -1.71 -8.86 -2.61
CA PRO A 66 -1.26 -8.94 -1.21
C PRO A 66 -0.19 -10.01 -0.92
N CYS A 67 0.00 -10.96 -1.83
CA CYS A 67 0.98 -12.04 -1.75
C CYS A 67 2.27 -11.79 -2.55
N SER A 68 2.44 -10.62 -3.19
CA SER A 68 3.59 -10.28 -4.05
C SER A 68 3.79 -11.14 -5.30
N LEU A 69 2.91 -12.11 -5.61
CA LEU A 69 3.10 -13.04 -6.73
C LEU A 69 2.51 -12.57 -8.06
N SER A 70 1.74 -11.48 -8.07
CA SER A 70 1.16 -10.89 -9.28
C SER A 70 1.06 -9.37 -9.19
N ILE A 71 1.03 -8.71 -10.35
CA ILE A 71 0.91 -7.26 -10.51
C ILE A 71 -0.36 -6.96 -11.28
N ILE A 72 -1.12 -5.97 -10.80
CA ILE A 72 -2.23 -5.35 -11.51
C ILE A 72 -1.76 -4.04 -12.15
N LEU A 73 -1.86 -3.97 -13.48
CA LEU A 73 -1.80 -2.74 -14.25
C LEU A 73 -3.22 -2.20 -14.44
N GLN A 74 -3.56 -1.11 -13.74
CA GLN A 74 -4.83 -0.38 -13.88
C GLN A 74 -4.64 0.80 -14.86
N THR A 75 -5.53 0.88 -15.84
CA THR A 75 -5.76 2.08 -16.67
C THR A 75 -7.18 2.59 -16.44
N SER A 76 -7.55 3.71 -17.05
CA SER A 76 -8.90 4.26 -17.01
C SER A 76 -9.96 3.40 -17.73
N SER A 77 -9.56 2.47 -18.62
CA SER A 77 -10.47 1.67 -19.47
C SER A 77 -10.29 0.15 -19.39
N TYR A 78 -9.16 -0.33 -18.86
CA TYR A 78 -8.92 -1.75 -18.60
C TYR A 78 -7.97 -1.97 -17.42
N VAL A 79 -8.12 -3.15 -16.80
CA VAL A 79 -7.21 -3.77 -15.85
C VAL A 79 -6.53 -4.95 -16.53
N SER A 80 -5.25 -5.19 -16.22
CA SER A 80 -4.59 -6.46 -16.57
C SER A 80 -3.79 -7.01 -15.39
N LEU A 81 -3.89 -8.31 -15.17
CA LEU A 81 -3.19 -9.05 -14.12
C LEU A 81 -2.05 -9.87 -14.76
N HIS A 82 -0.84 -9.69 -14.23
CA HIS A 82 0.39 -10.29 -14.70
C HIS A 82 1.00 -11.11 -13.57
N SER A 83 1.20 -12.42 -13.75
CA SER A 83 1.72 -13.30 -12.70
C SER A 83 3.23 -13.53 -12.83
N LEU A 84 3.96 -13.44 -11.72
CA LEU A 84 5.38 -13.79 -11.66
C LEU A 84 5.58 -15.31 -11.78
N ALA A 85 4.63 -16.10 -11.28
CA ALA A 85 4.69 -17.57 -11.32
C ALA A 85 4.35 -18.16 -12.70
N ASN A 86 3.57 -17.45 -13.52
CA ASN A 86 3.30 -17.82 -14.91
C ASN A 86 3.27 -16.58 -15.79
N THR A 87 4.42 -16.23 -16.38
CA THR A 87 4.60 -15.05 -17.23
C THR A 87 3.90 -15.15 -18.59
N SER A 88 3.42 -16.33 -18.98
CA SER A 88 2.56 -16.50 -20.16
C SER A 88 1.09 -16.18 -19.87
N SER A 89 0.66 -16.24 -18.60
CA SER A 89 -0.71 -15.95 -18.20
C SER A 89 -1.00 -14.44 -18.25
N ARG A 90 -2.05 -14.07 -18.98
CA ARG A 90 -2.50 -12.69 -19.17
C ARG A 90 -4.02 -12.61 -19.01
N VAL A 91 -4.47 -12.10 -17.87
CA VAL A 91 -5.89 -11.80 -17.67
C VAL A 91 -6.11 -10.32 -17.94
N LYS A 92 -6.99 -9.98 -18.88
CA LYS A 92 -7.37 -8.60 -19.19
C LYS A 92 -8.86 -8.40 -18.96
N ILE A 93 -9.18 -7.51 -18.02
CA ILE A 93 -10.53 -7.04 -17.72
C ILE A 93 -10.69 -5.69 -18.40
N ALA A 94 -11.42 -5.63 -19.51
CA ALA A 94 -11.71 -4.37 -20.21
C ALA A 94 -13.14 -3.90 -19.90
N ASN A 95 -13.33 -2.58 -19.87
CA ASN A 95 -14.67 -2.02 -20.02
C ASN A 95 -15.22 -2.45 -21.39
N GLY A 96 -16.34 -3.19 -21.38
CA GLY A 96 -17.05 -3.60 -22.59
C GLY A 96 -17.86 -2.45 -23.20
N SER A 97 -18.91 -2.78 -23.95
CA SER A 97 -19.89 -1.80 -24.46
C SER A 97 -20.79 -1.18 -23.39
N ALA A 98 -20.70 -1.65 -22.13
CA ALA A 98 -21.46 -1.11 -21.01
C ALA A 98 -20.90 0.25 -20.56
N SER A 99 -21.76 1.26 -20.44
CA SER A 99 -21.42 2.64 -20.06
C SER A 99 -21.19 2.80 -18.55
N LEU A 100 -20.27 2.01 -17.98
CA LEU A 100 -19.95 1.98 -16.54
C LEU A 100 -19.09 3.17 -16.08
N GLY A 101 -18.50 3.92 -17.02
CA GLY A 101 -17.50 4.95 -16.74
C GLY A 101 -16.07 4.39 -16.65
N ARG A 102 -15.13 5.22 -16.24
CA ARG A 102 -13.71 4.86 -16.04
C ARG A 102 -13.52 3.96 -14.84
N ILE A 103 -12.49 3.12 -14.87
CA ILE A 103 -12.07 2.28 -13.73
C ILE A 103 -11.35 3.17 -12.70
N ALA A 104 -12.02 3.50 -11.61
CA ALA A 104 -11.50 4.36 -10.55
C ALA A 104 -10.59 3.60 -9.58
N SER A 105 -10.88 2.33 -9.28
CA SER A 105 -9.99 1.46 -8.51
C SER A 105 -10.17 -0.01 -8.87
N VAL A 106 -9.14 -0.78 -8.55
CA VAL A 106 -9.13 -2.25 -8.55
C VAL A 106 -8.42 -2.77 -7.31
N ASP A 107 -8.75 -3.97 -6.84
CA ASP A 107 -8.01 -4.74 -5.84
C ASP A 107 -8.36 -6.26 -5.96
N VAL A 108 -7.61 -7.15 -5.32
CA VAL A 108 -7.86 -8.62 -5.33
C VAL A 108 -8.65 -9.04 -4.08
N PHE A 109 -9.60 -9.96 -4.22
CA PHE A 109 -10.40 -10.49 -3.12
C PHE A 109 -10.51 -12.01 -3.24
N GLY A 110 -9.79 -12.74 -2.38
CA GLY A 110 -9.51 -14.16 -2.60
C GLY A 110 -8.77 -14.40 -3.92
N GLU A 111 -9.41 -15.12 -4.85
CA GLU A 111 -8.91 -15.38 -6.21
C GLU A 111 -9.51 -14.43 -7.27
N ASP A 112 -10.50 -13.62 -6.87
CA ASP A 112 -11.28 -12.75 -7.76
C ASP A 112 -10.74 -11.30 -7.77
N VAL A 113 -11.13 -10.52 -8.78
CA VAL A 113 -10.72 -9.11 -8.90
C VAL A 113 -11.92 -8.18 -8.69
N VAL A 114 -11.85 -7.33 -7.67
CA VAL A 114 -12.86 -6.30 -7.38
C VAL A 114 -12.53 -5.05 -8.20
N VAL A 115 -13.46 -4.61 -9.04
CA VAL A 115 -13.35 -3.39 -9.85
C VAL A 115 -14.40 -2.39 -9.40
N VAL A 116 -13.99 -1.14 -9.22
CA VAL A 116 -14.83 0.00 -8.87
C VAL A 116 -14.74 1.07 -9.94
N TRP A 117 -15.88 1.48 -10.49
CA TRP A 117 -15.96 2.51 -11.53
C TRP A 117 -16.20 3.91 -10.94
N GLU A 118 -15.95 4.96 -11.73
CA GLU A 118 -15.98 6.36 -11.28
C GLU A 118 -17.33 6.84 -10.72
N PHE A 119 -18.43 6.16 -11.07
CA PHE A 119 -19.77 6.42 -10.56
C PHE A 119 -20.16 5.50 -9.38
N GLY A 120 -19.21 4.80 -8.75
CA GLY A 120 -19.42 4.03 -7.52
C GLY A 120 -19.85 2.58 -7.71
N ARG A 121 -20.30 2.16 -8.90
CA ARG A 121 -20.59 0.74 -9.22
C ARG A 121 -19.41 -0.18 -8.88
N VAL A 122 -19.71 -1.38 -8.37
CA VAL A 122 -18.73 -2.41 -7.97
C VAL A 122 -19.03 -3.75 -8.62
N GLY A 123 -18.02 -4.36 -9.24
CA GLY A 123 -18.11 -5.70 -9.83
C GLY A 123 -16.99 -6.62 -9.35
N ILE A 124 -17.34 -7.87 -9.04
CA ILE A 124 -16.38 -8.96 -8.84
C ILE A 124 -16.18 -9.68 -10.17
N PHE A 125 -14.94 -9.75 -10.64
CA PHE A 125 -14.54 -10.53 -11.80
C PHE A 125 -13.97 -11.87 -11.34
N GLU A 126 -14.72 -12.94 -11.59
CA GLU A 126 -14.36 -14.33 -11.34
C GLU A 126 -13.33 -14.78 -12.38
N VAL A 127 -12.04 -14.65 -12.03
CA VAL A 127 -10.91 -14.77 -12.96
C VAL A 127 -10.90 -16.12 -13.67
N GLY A 128 -11.15 -17.22 -12.94
CA GLY A 128 -11.18 -18.57 -13.50
C GLY A 128 -12.34 -18.86 -14.47
N ARG A 129 -13.38 -18.02 -14.51
CA ARG A 129 -14.52 -18.17 -15.44
C ARG A 129 -14.67 -17.01 -16.44
N GLY A 130 -13.87 -15.95 -16.31
CA GLY A 130 -14.01 -14.73 -17.12
C GLY A 130 -15.35 -14.00 -16.93
N ARG A 131 -16.03 -14.21 -15.79
CA ARG A 131 -17.38 -13.72 -15.51
C ARG A 131 -17.36 -12.52 -14.57
N VAL A 132 -18.08 -11.45 -14.89
CA VAL A 132 -18.35 -10.36 -13.94
C VAL A 132 -19.69 -10.58 -13.24
N THR A 133 -19.76 -10.24 -11.95
CA THR A 133 -21.03 -10.04 -11.23
C THR A 133 -21.00 -8.66 -10.58
N GLU A 134 -21.96 -7.80 -10.91
CA GLU A 134 -22.17 -6.51 -10.23
C GLU A 134 -22.78 -6.78 -8.85
N ILE A 135 -22.15 -6.25 -7.79
CA ILE A 135 -22.51 -6.56 -6.39
C ILE A 135 -23.14 -5.38 -5.64
N GLY A 136 -23.11 -4.17 -6.21
CA GLY A 136 -23.70 -2.98 -5.62
C GLY A 136 -23.12 -1.67 -6.15
N GLU A 137 -23.61 -0.57 -5.60
CA GLU A 137 -23.19 0.79 -5.91
C GLU A 137 -22.75 1.50 -4.61
N LEU A 138 -21.49 1.91 -4.58
CA LEU A 138 -20.90 2.66 -3.46
C LEU A 138 -21.57 4.02 -3.33
N LYS A 139 -21.60 4.49 -2.09
CA LYS A 139 -21.98 5.86 -1.77
C LYS A 139 -20.99 6.84 -2.43
N THR A 140 -21.48 7.57 -3.44
CA THR A 140 -20.77 8.67 -4.10
C THR A 140 -20.88 9.97 -3.28
N GLY A 141 -20.12 11.00 -3.67
CA GLY A 141 -20.16 12.33 -3.05
C GLY A 141 -19.27 12.53 -1.82
N ILE A 142 -18.86 11.47 -1.13
CA ILE A 142 -18.06 11.50 0.13
C ILE A 142 -16.57 11.85 -0.07
N GLY A 143 -16.26 12.75 -1.01
CA GLY A 143 -14.92 13.20 -1.38
C GLY A 143 -14.07 12.19 -2.16
N SER A 144 -14.09 10.90 -1.78
CA SER A 144 -13.32 9.83 -2.43
C SER A 144 -14.03 8.48 -2.37
N LEU A 145 -14.09 7.76 -3.48
CA LEU A 145 -14.61 6.39 -3.50
C LEU A 145 -13.77 5.43 -2.62
N ARG A 146 -12.50 5.73 -2.32
CA ARG A 146 -11.72 4.93 -1.35
C ARG A 146 -12.18 5.10 0.10
N SER A 147 -12.97 6.13 0.41
CA SER A 147 -13.66 6.27 1.70
C SER A 147 -14.91 5.37 1.80
N ALA A 148 -15.38 4.79 0.69
CA ALA A 148 -16.60 4.00 0.63
C ALA A 148 -16.38 2.48 0.75
N TRP A 149 -15.14 1.97 0.70
CA TRP A 149 -14.91 0.52 0.79
C TRP A 149 -13.51 0.15 1.25
N GLY A 150 -13.34 -1.11 1.67
CA GLY A 150 -12.03 -1.69 1.91
C GLY A 150 -12.09 -3.18 2.19
N ILE A 151 -10.97 -3.88 1.93
CA ILE A 151 -10.82 -5.31 2.18
C ILE A 151 -9.97 -5.52 3.44
N ARG A 152 -10.50 -6.29 4.39
CA ARG A 152 -9.83 -6.70 5.62
C ARG A 152 -8.73 -7.71 5.32
N ARG A 153 -7.46 -7.32 5.47
CA ARG A 153 -6.31 -8.22 5.26
C ARG A 153 -5.48 -8.39 6.53
N VAL A 154 -5.71 -9.50 7.24
CA VAL A 154 -4.99 -9.83 8.47
C VAL A 154 -4.63 -11.32 8.44
N LYS A 155 -3.35 -11.65 8.57
CA LYS A 155 -2.84 -13.02 8.55
C LYS A 155 -3.57 -13.90 9.56
N GLY A 156 -4.04 -15.08 9.12
CA GLY A 156 -4.80 -16.02 9.95
C GLY A 156 -6.28 -15.67 10.15
N LYS A 157 -6.83 -14.70 9.41
CA LYS A 157 -8.27 -14.39 9.38
C LYS A 157 -8.79 -14.41 7.94
N ALA A 158 -10.06 -14.73 7.76
CA ALA A 158 -10.73 -14.59 6.47
C ALA A 158 -10.74 -13.12 6.01
N GLU A 159 -10.50 -12.89 4.72
CA GLU A 159 -10.76 -11.60 4.09
C GLU A 159 -12.26 -11.28 4.15
N VAL A 160 -12.57 -9.99 4.26
CA VAL A 160 -13.94 -9.46 4.22
C VAL A 160 -13.92 -8.18 3.41
N LEU A 161 -14.74 -8.10 2.36
CA LEU A 161 -14.94 -6.88 1.58
C LEU A 161 -16.08 -6.10 2.24
N ALA A 162 -15.79 -4.89 2.72
CA ALA A 162 -16.79 -3.98 3.27
C ALA A 162 -17.11 -2.87 2.27
N LEU A 163 -18.39 -2.63 2.02
CA LEU A 163 -18.93 -1.59 1.14
C LEU A 163 -19.85 -0.66 1.94
N LEU A 164 -19.66 0.64 1.80
CA LEU A 164 -20.60 1.68 2.20
C LEU A 164 -21.43 2.07 0.96
N CYS A 165 -22.66 1.59 0.93
CA CYS A 165 -23.63 1.83 -0.13
C CYS A 165 -24.68 2.86 0.32
N ARG A 166 -25.44 3.41 -0.62
CA ARG A 166 -26.63 4.23 -0.33
C ARG A 166 -27.81 3.75 -1.18
N THR A 167 -28.91 3.41 -0.52
CA THR A 167 -30.13 2.87 -1.18
C THR A 167 -31.34 3.57 -0.60
N SER A 168 -32.26 4.08 -1.44
CA SER A 168 -33.48 4.75 -0.99
C SER A 168 -33.24 5.86 0.07
N ALA A 169 -32.15 6.61 -0.11
CA ALA A 169 -31.64 7.65 0.81
C ALA A 169 -31.19 7.17 2.21
N THR A 170 -31.17 5.88 2.51
CA THR A 170 -30.47 5.35 3.70
C THR A 170 -29.05 4.91 3.37
N ASP A 171 -28.14 5.04 4.34
CA ASP A 171 -26.78 4.52 4.24
C ASP A 171 -26.72 3.08 4.74
N ILE A 172 -25.92 2.25 4.07
CA ILE A 172 -25.89 0.80 4.28
C ILE A 172 -24.45 0.30 4.28
N LEU A 173 -24.08 -0.47 5.32
CA LEU A 173 -22.86 -1.26 5.34
C LEU A 173 -23.17 -2.68 4.84
N SER A 174 -22.55 -3.10 3.75
CA SER A 174 -22.63 -4.48 3.24
C SER A 174 -21.27 -5.16 3.34
N LEU A 175 -21.26 -6.39 3.87
CA LEU A 175 -20.06 -7.20 4.04
C LEU A 175 -20.14 -8.45 3.17
N LEU A 176 -19.14 -8.68 2.32
CA LEU A 176 -19.02 -9.88 1.47
C LEU A 176 -17.83 -10.74 1.92
N LEU A 177 -17.89 -12.04 1.58
CA LEU A 177 -16.80 -13.01 1.73
C LEU A 177 -16.25 -13.40 0.34
N PRO A 178 -14.98 -13.84 0.23
CA PRO A 178 -14.41 -14.29 -1.04
C PRO A 178 -15.27 -15.36 -1.73
N SER A 179 -15.31 -15.33 -3.06
CA SER A 179 -16.12 -16.21 -3.91
C SER A 179 -17.64 -16.18 -3.65
N SER A 180 -18.15 -15.26 -2.80
CA SER A 180 -19.58 -15.03 -2.58
C SER A 180 -20.01 -13.69 -3.17
N THR A 181 -20.91 -13.73 -4.16
CA THR A 181 -21.55 -12.52 -4.71
C THR A 181 -22.74 -12.04 -3.87
N THR A 182 -23.21 -12.86 -2.92
CA THR A 182 -24.19 -12.49 -1.91
C THR A 182 -23.49 -11.97 -0.64
N PRO A 183 -23.94 -10.85 -0.05
CA PRO A 183 -23.45 -10.40 1.25
C PRO A 183 -23.63 -11.44 2.36
N LEU A 184 -22.62 -11.52 3.23
CA LEU A 184 -22.69 -12.18 4.53
C LEU A 184 -23.68 -11.45 5.46
N THR A 185 -23.67 -10.12 5.40
CA THR A 185 -24.61 -9.25 6.12
C THR A 185 -24.72 -7.90 5.42
N THR A 186 -25.88 -7.25 5.60
CA THR A 186 -26.19 -5.92 5.08
C THR A 186 -26.97 -5.17 6.17
N ILE A 187 -26.41 -4.06 6.64
CA ILE A 187 -26.84 -3.33 7.84
C ILE A 187 -27.21 -1.89 7.46
N THR A 188 -28.44 -1.48 7.76
CA THR A 188 -28.83 -0.05 7.70
C THR A 188 -28.09 0.71 8.80
N LEU A 189 -27.40 1.78 8.42
CA LEU A 189 -26.60 2.59 9.33
C LEU A 189 -27.46 3.68 10.00
N PRO A 190 -27.26 3.97 11.30
CA PRO A 190 -27.98 5.02 12.03
C PRO A 190 -27.36 6.41 11.82
N THR A 191 -26.88 6.68 10.60
CA THR A 191 -26.17 7.91 10.18
C THR A 191 -27.11 8.87 9.45
N ILE A 192 -26.83 10.17 9.52
CA ILE A 192 -27.47 11.18 8.66
C ILE A 192 -26.89 11.12 7.25
N ASP A 193 -25.57 11.13 7.14
CA ASP A 193 -24.83 11.10 5.89
C ASP A 193 -23.40 10.58 6.11
N ALA A 194 -23.24 9.24 6.20
CA ALA A 194 -21.96 8.55 6.37
C ALA A 194 -20.87 9.01 5.37
N GLN A 195 -19.73 9.51 5.85
CA GLN A 195 -18.64 10.08 5.04
C GLN A 195 -17.41 9.16 4.88
N TYR A 196 -17.18 8.21 5.80
CA TYR A 196 -15.95 7.41 5.75
C TYR A 196 -16.09 6.03 6.42
N LEU A 197 -15.76 4.98 5.68
CA LEU A 197 -15.61 3.60 6.17
C LEU A 197 -14.13 3.29 6.38
N ALA A 198 -13.75 2.77 7.57
CA ALA A 198 -12.37 2.39 7.87
C ALA A 198 -12.28 1.05 8.60
N TRP A 199 -11.44 0.15 8.10
CA TRP A 199 -11.02 -1.06 8.84
C TRP A 199 -9.93 -0.71 9.87
N SER A 200 -10.07 -1.22 11.08
CA SER A 200 -9.00 -1.21 12.09
C SER A 200 -7.81 -2.08 11.66
N PRO A 201 -6.54 -1.72 11.99
CA PRO A 201 -5.35 -2.52 11.66
C PRO A 201 -5.39 -3.96 12.19
N SER A 202 -6.06 -4.19 13.33
CA SER A 202 -6.24 -5.54 13.89
C SER A 202 -7.29 -6.38 13.15
N GLY A 203 -8.06 -5.79 12.22
CA GLY A 203 -9.18 -6.42 11.52
C GLY A 203 -10.26 -6.95 12.47
N LYS A 204 -10.42 -6.37 13.65
CA LYS A 204 -11.51 -6.68 14.61
C LYS A 204 -12.73 -5.79 14.41
N TRP A 205 -12.49 -4.54 14.03
CA TRP A 205 -13.48 -3.45 13.98
C TRP A 205 -13.53 -2.77 12.61
N ILE A 206 -14.71 -2.26 12.27
CA ILE A 206 -14.99 -1.28 11.22
C ILE A 206 -15.52 -0.03 11.91
N SER A 207 -15.07 1.16 11.51
CA SER A 207 -15.68 2.43 11.93
C SER A 207 -16.29 3.15 10.74
N ILE A 208 -17.52 3.63 10.93
CA ILE A 208 -18.23 4.55 10.03
C ILE A 208 -18.21 5.93 10.67
N LEU A 209 -17.64 6.92 9.99
CA LEU A 209 -17.75 8.34 10.32
C LEU A 209 -19.00 8.90 9.64
N ASP A 210 -19.86 9.58 10.39
CA ASP A 210 -21.02 10.33 9.87
C ASP A 210 -20.59 11.72 9.35
N THR A 211 -21.53 12.51 8.82
CA THR A 211 -21.33 13.93 8.59
C THR A 211 -21.09 14.68 9.90
N SER A 212 -20.26 15.72 9.89
CA SER A 212 -20.04 16.58 11.07
C SER A 212 -21.32 17.30 11.52
N LEU A 213 -22.36 17.34 10.69
CA LEU A 213 -23.70 17.82 11.03
C LEU A 213 -24.53 16.85 11.91
N SER A 214 -24.01 15.66 12.27
CA SER A 214 -24.70 14.76 13.21
C SER A 214 -24.50 15.13 14.67
N ALA A 215 -23.45 15.90 14.98
CA ALA A 215 -23.22 16.46 16.31
C ALA A 215 -24.40 17.34 16.78
N PRO A 216 -24.69 17.39 18.11
CA PRO A 216 -23.94 16.78 19.21
C PRO A 216 -24.23 15.28 19.43
N ASN A 217 -24.98 14.63 18.53
CA ASN A 217 -25.22 13.19 18.60
C ASN A 217 -24.00 12.38 18.16
N SER A 218 -24.17 11.05 18.08
CA SER A 218 -23.17 10.13 17.54
C SER A 218 -22.67 10.53 16.14
N ALA A 219 -21.35 10.70 16.03
CA ALA A 219 -20.65 11.02 14.78
C ALA A 219 -19.76 9.87 14.27
N VAL A 220 -19.50 8.85 15.10
CA VAL A 220 -18.77 7.64 14.73
C VAL A 220 -19.52 6.42 15.22
N HIS A 221 -19.72 5.42 14.35
CA HIS A 221 -20.35 4.15 14.67
C HIS A 221 -19.35 3.01 14.47
N ILE A 222 -19.20 2.15 15.47
CA ILE A 222 -18.23 1.06 15.48
C ILE A 222 -18.98 -0.27 15.38
N TYR A 223 -18.55 -1.07 14.40
CA TYR A 223 -19.06 -2.42 14.12
C TYR A 223 -17.93 -3.44 14.28
N THR A 224 -18.28 -4.68 14.61
CA THR A 224 -17.37 -5.82 14.53
C THR A 224 -17.11 -6.22 13.08
N ALA A 225 -16.08 -7.04 12.84
CA ALA A 225 -15.71 -7.51 11.51
C ALA A 225 -16.76 -8.41 10.80
N ASP A 226 -17.75 -8.90 11.54
CA ASP A 226 -18.94 -9.63 11.09
C ASP A 226 -20.21 -8.76 11.07
N GLY A 227 -20.08 -7.44 11.33
CA GLY A 227 -21.14 -6.45 11.11
C GLY A 227 -22.08 -6.21 12.30
N ASN A 228 -21.84 -6.78 13.48
CA ASN A 228 -22.61 -6.45 14.67
C ASN A 228 -22.25 -5.04 15.17
N PHE A 229 -23.25 -4.23 15.49
CA PHE A 229 -23.03 -2.92 16.10
C PHE A 229 -22.47 -3.06 17.52
N TYR A 230 -21.39 -2.33 17.83
CA TYR A 230 -20.73 -2.37 19.13
C TYR A 230 -20.97 -1.10 19.97
N ARG A 231 -20.69 0.09 19.41
CA ARG A 231 -20.83 1.37 20.11
C ARG A 231 -20.92 2.53 19.10
N SER A 232 -21.55 3.63 19.50
CA SER A 232 -21.37 4.94 18.86
C SER A 232 -20.61 5.92 19.76
N TYR A 233 -19.85 6.84 19.17
CA TYR A 233 -19.22 7.98 19.86
C TYR A 233 -19.55 9.31 19.14
N PRO A 234 -19.94 10.38 19.87
CA PRO A 234 -20.41 10.37 21.26
C PRO A 234 -21.59 9.39 21.47
N PRO A 235 -21.79 8.87 22.69
CA PRO A 235 -22.98 8.06 22.99
C PRO A 235 -24.25 8.88 22.75
N GLN A 236 -25.27 8.29 22.15
CA GLN A 236 -26.57 8.95 21.95
C GLN A 236 -27.17 9.36 23.30
N THR A 237 -27.34 10.67 23.50
CA THR A 237 -28.03 11.24 24.65
C THR A 237 -29.53 11.33 24.38
N SER A 238 -30.35 10.82 25.31
CA SER A 238 -31.81 10.98 25.25
C SER A 238 -32.31 12.36 25.72
N ILE A 239 -31.42 13.18 26.26
CA ILE A 239 -31.68 14.58 26.60
C ILE A 239 -31.65 15.37 25.28
N PRO A 240 -32.67 16.17 24.95
CA PRO A 240 -32.55 17.13 23.85
C PRO A 240 -31.44 18.10 24.20
N ALA A 241 -30.38 18.15 23.38
CA ALA A 241 -29.29 19.08 23.60
C ALA A 241 -29.83 20.52 23.61
N GLU A 242 -29.32 21.34 24.53
CA GLU A 242 -29.41 22.79 24.39
C GLU A 242 -28.73 23.22 23.08
N GLU A 243 -29.08 24.40 22.54
CA GLU A 243 -28.75 24.83 21.16
C GLU A 243 -27.26 25.15 20.91
N THR A 244 -26.35 24.46 21.60
CA THR A 244 -24.91 24.43 21.35
C THR A 244 -24.63 23.61 20.08
N TYR A 245 -24.88 24.22 18.91
CA TYR A 245 -24.56 23.67 17.60
C TYR A 245 -23.03 23.50 17.43
N THR A 246 -22.50 22.38 17.89
CA THR A 246 -21.12 21.94 17.59
C THR A 246 -21.07 21.15 16.29
N LEU A 247 -19.91 21.17 15.63
CA LEU A 247 -19.62 20.30 14.49
C LEU A 247 -18.83 19.08 14.96
N GLY A 248 -19.24 17.90 14.50
CA GLY A 248 -18.59 16.63 14.81
C GLY A 248 -17.24 16.45 14.12
N PRO A 249 -16.54 15.34 14.40
CA PRO A 249 -15.27 15.00 13.76
C PRO A 249 -15.37 15.00 12.23
N LEU A 250 -14.38 15.64 11.59
CA LEU A 250 -14.26 15.75 10.14
C LEU A 250 -13.46 14.59 9.54
N ARG A 251 -12.55 13.98 10.32
CA ARG A 251 -11.68 12.88 9.88
C ARG A 251 -11.42 11.89 11.01
N GLN A 252 -11.11 10.65 10.63
CA GLN A 252 -10.70 9.59 11.55
C GLN A 252 -9.41 8.92 11.08
N ALA A 253 -8.58 8.45 12.03
CA ALA A 253 -7.39 7.64 11.75
C ALA A 253 -7.23 6.54 12.79
N TRP A 254 -7.03 5.29 12.36
CA TRP A 254 -6.70 4.19 13.26
C TRP A 254 -5.20 4.12 13.55
N GLY A 255 -4.86 3.89 14.82
CA GLY A 255 -3.56 3.40 15.27
C GLY A 255 -3.62 1.92 15.68
N PRO A 256 -2.52 1.38 16.24
CA PRO A 256 -2.48 0.01 16.76
C PRO A 256 -3.44 -0.23 17.93
N SER A 257 -3.58 0.78 18.82
CA SER A 257 -4.31 0.72 20.10
C SER A 257 -5.44 1.75 20.23
N ASN A 258 -5.44 2.79 19.40
CA ASN A 258 -6.34 3.95 19.49
C ASN A 258 -7.03 4.24 18.14
N LEU A 259 -8.14 4.98 18.18
CA LEU A 259 -8.80 5.61 17.04
C LEU A 259 -8.80 7.13 17.29
N ALA A 260 -8.04 7.87 16.50
CA ALA A 260 -8.00 9.33 16.54
C ALA A 260 -9.15 9.92 15.71
N LEU A 261 -9.81 10.93 16.26
CA LEU A 261 -10.85 11.72 15.62
C LEU A 261 -10.39 13.18 15.58
N ALA A 262 -10.34 13.77 14.38
CA ALA A 262 -10.04 15.19 14.20
C ALA A 262 -11.35 15.98 14.25
N ASN A 263 -11.52 16.77 15.31
CA ASN A 263 -12.71 17.57 15.54
C ASN A 263 -12.67 18.88 14.73
N ALA A 264 -13.85 19.46 14.47
CA ALA A 264 -13.99 20.65 13.64
C ALA A 264 -13.46 21.94 14.30
N ASP A 265 -13.19 21.91 15.61
CA ASP A 265 -12.59 22.98 16.41
C ASP A 265 -11.05 22.93 16.48
N GLY A 266 -10.42 21.91 15.88
CA GLY A 266 -8.98 21.68 15.93
C GLY A 266 -8.51 20.68 17.00
N SER A 267 -9.38 20.24 17.91
CA SER A 267 -9.02 19.20 18.90
C SER A 267 -8.90 17.81 18.27
N ILE A 268 -8.13 16.93 18.91
CA ILE A 268 -7.99 15.52 18.52
C ILE A 268 -8.37 14.61 19.67
N THR A 269 -9.51 13.93 19.56
CA THR A 269 -9.96 12.93 20.54
C THR A 269 -9.38 11.55 20.21
N LEU A 270 -8.73 10.91 21.19
CA LEU A 270 -8.30 9.51 21.09
C LEU A 270 -9.29 8.59 21.80
N LEU A 271 -9.92 7.68 21.05
CA LEU A 271 -10.74 6.59 21.58
C LEU A 271 -9.93 5.30 21.72
N SER A 272 -10.14 4.53 22.79
CA SER A 272 -9.53 3.19 22.92
C SER A 272 -10.12 2.20 21.91
N THR A 273 -9.27 1.40 21.25
CA THR A 273 -9.72 0.26 20.42
C THR A 273 -10.39 -0.89 21.21
N THR A 274 -10.41 -0.82 22.54
CA THR A 274 -11.03 -1.85 23.41
C THR A 274 -12.43 -1.46 23.87
N THR A 275 -12.63 -0.19 24.26
CA THR A 275 -13.90 0.29 24.84
C THR A 275 -14.64 1.27 23.94
N PHE A 276 -13.94 1.95 23.03
CA PHE A 276 -14.39 3.13 22.29
C PHE A 276 -14.91 4.28 23.17
N SER A 277 -14.36 4.40 24.37
CA SER A 277 -14.41 5.62 25.19
C SER A 277 -13.18 6.49 24.91
N PRO A 278 -13.26 7.82 25.12
CA PRO A 278 -12.08 8.68 25.18
C PRO A 278 -11.05 8.18 26.19
N VAL A 279 -9.79 8.35 25.83
CA VAL A 279 -8.61 8.05 26.66
C VAL A 279 -7.79 9.33 26.87
N CYS A 280 -7.69 10.15 25.83
CA CYS A 280 -7.04 11.46 25.87
C CYS A 280 -7.69 12.37 24.83
N VAL A 281 -7.60 13.69 25.04
CA VAL A 281 -7.92 14.72 24.05
C VAL A 281 -6.72 15.65 23.97
N LEU A 282 -6.30 15.99 22.76
CA LEU A 282 -5.35 17.07 22.51
C LEU A 282 -6.15 18.30 22.08
N ASP A 283 -6.12 19.35 22.90
CA ASP A 283 -6.66 20.67 22.59
C ASP A 283 -5.48 21.61 22.31
N PRO A 284 -5.10 21.86 21.03
CA PRO A 284 -3.84 22.54 20.72
C PRO A 284 -3.69 23.92 21.38
N TRP A 285 -4.80 24.65 21.57
CA TRP A 285 -4.84 25.98 22.17
C TRP A 285 -4.67 25.99 23.70
N THR A 286 -4.65 24.84 24.39
CA THR A 286 -4.40 24.77 25.85
C THR A 286 -2.98 24.31 26.21
N ILE A 287 -2.13 24.06 25.22
CA ILE A 287 -0.78 23.54 25.39
C ILE A 287 0.13 24.62 25.99
N ALA A 288 0.84 24.27 27.07
CA ALA A 288 1.80 25.17 27.70
C ALA A 288 3.14 25.22 26.93
N GLU A 289 3.95 26.24 27.16
CA GLU A 289 5.30 26.30 26.56
C GLU A 289 6.17 25.11 27.03
N ASP A 290 6.02 24.68 28.29
CA ASP A 290 6.71 23.51 28.86
C ASP A 290 6.29 22.16 28.23
N ASP A 291 5.14 22.11 27.55
CA ASP A 291 4.64 20.92 26.84
C ASP A 291 5.25 20.78 25.42
N ILE A 292 5.95 21.81 24.93
CA ILE A 292 6.54 21.81 23.58
C ILE A 292 8.01 21.42 23.68
N THR A 293 8.32 20.17 23.34
CA THR A 293 9.66 19.59 23.51
C THR A 293 10.68 20.03 22.47
N ALA A 294 10.23 20.39 21.26
CA ALA A 294 11.11 20.88 20.20
C ALA A 294 10.34 21.58 19.07
N VAL A 295 10.76 22.79 18.71
CA VAL A 295 10.32 23.47 17.49
C VAL A 295 11.49 23.64 16.53
N TYR A 296 11.32 23.17 15.30
CA TYR A 296 12.28 23.28 14.22
C TYR A 296 11.68 24.03 13.02
N ARG A 297 12.41 24.99 12.45
CA ARG A 297 12.01 25.73 11.24
C ARG A 297 13.02 25.58 10.11
N GLU A 298 12.53 25.20 8.94
CA GLU A 298 13.29 25.14 7.70
C GLU A 298 13.59 26.57 7.21
N GLN A 299 14.87 26.89 7.03
CA GLN A 299 15.37 28.13 6.46
C GLN A 299 16.00 27.84 5.11
N VAL A 300 15.69 28.67 4.11
CA VAL A 300 16.25 28.58 2.76
C VAL A 300 17.00 29.87 2.44
N SER A 301 18.28 29.74 2.09
CA SER A 301 19.16 30.85 1.75
C SER A 301 18.77 31.46 0.40
N GLY A 302 19.22 32.70 0.12
CA GLY A 302 19.08 33.31 -1.20
C GLY A 302 19.83 32.59 -2.34
N LYS A 303 20.56 31.50 -2.05
CA LYS A 303 21.17 30.60 -3.04
C LYS A 303 20.43 29.26 -3.18
N GLY A 304 19.43 29.00 -2.33
CA GLY A 304 18.72 27.72 -2.24
C GLY A 304 19.31 26.72 -1.24
N ASP A 305 20.41 27.06 -0.54
CA ASP A 305 20.94 26.22 0.54
C ASP A 305 19.90 26.10 1.66
N ARG A 306 19.71 24.90 2.22
CA ARG A 306 18.70 24.65 3.26
C ARG A 306 19.34 24.28 4.59
N SER A 307 18.77 24.79 5.68
CA SER A 307 19.21 24.53 7.05
C SER A 307 18.03 24.59 8.00
N TRP A 308 18.08 23.85 9.09
CA TRP A 308 17.06 23.89 10.14
C TRP A 308 17.52 24.73 11.32
N ALA A 309 16.71 25.70 11.71
CA ALA A 309 16.87 26.42 12.97
C ALA A 309 16.07 25.71 14.06
N TYR A 310 16.70 25.48 15.21
CA TYR A 310 16.02 25.07 16.44
C TYR A 310 15.55 26.31 17.21
N LEU A 311 14.30 26.31 17.64
CA LEU A 311 13.64 27.44 18.31
C LEU A 311 13.30 27.13 19.78
N GLY A 312 13.84 26.05 20.35
CA GLY A 312 13.48 25.61 21.69
C GLY A 312 12.01 25.19 21.75
N ASN A 313 11.28 25.75 22.70
CA ASN A 313 9.86 25.50 22.93
C ASN A 313 8.94 26.29 21.97
N GLY A 314 9.48 27.25 21.20
CA GLY A 314 8.74 27.90 20.10
C GLY A 314 8.98 29.40 19.93
N ASP A 315 8.09 30.02 19.16
CA ASP A 315 8.00 31.47 18.96
C ASP A 315 6.54 31.90 18.74
N ASP A 316 6.29 33.20 18.55
CA ASP A 316 4.96 33.78 18.32
C ASP A 316 4.13 33.03 17.26
N SER A 317 4.76 32.50 16.22
CA SER A 317 4.07 31.75 15.15
C SER A 317 3.69 30.32 15.58
N THR A 318 4.44 29.75 16.53
CA THR A 318 4.11 28.46 17.17
C THR A 318 2.83 28.59 17.98
N PHE A 319 2.69 29.69 18.74
CA PHE A 319 1.45 29.97 19.48
C PHE A 319 0.29 30.33 18.55
N GLN A 320 0.52 31.05 17.45
CA GLN A 320 -0.51 31.32 16.42
C GLN A 320 -1.00 30.04 15.71
N LEU A 321 -0.10 29.09 15.42
CA LEU A 321 -0.44 27.76 14.90
C LEU A 321 -1.37 27.02 15.87
N LEU A 322 -0.97 26.93 17.14
CA LEU A 322 -1.69 26.17 18.17
C LEU A 322 -3.03 26.80 18.56
N THR A 323 -3.16 28.13 18.53
CA THR A 323 -4.40 28.86 18.82
C THR A 323 -5.30 29.10 17.59
N SER A 324 -5.03 28.44 16.46
CA SER A 324 -5.75 28.66 15.20
C SER A 324 -7.13 28.02 15.09
N TYR A 325 -7.49 27.08 15.99
CA TYR A 325 -8.70 26.26 15.93
C TYR A 325 -8.89 25.52 14.58
N SER A 326 -7.80 25.28 13.86
CA SER A 326 -7.82 24.64 12.54
C SER A 326 -7.88 23.11 12.66
N PRO A 327 -8.78 22.42 11.95
CA PRO A 327 -8.89 20.96 12.02
C PRO A 327 -7.68 20.24 11.43
N ALA A 328 -7.39 19.04 11.95
CA ALA A 328 -6.33 18.19 11.41
C ALA A 328 -6.71 17.60 10.04
N LEU A 329 -5.93 17.94 9.02
CA LEU A 329 -6.14 17.58 7.61
C LEU A 329 -5.65 16.17 7.28
N ASP A 330 -4.56 15.73 7.90
CA ASP A 330 -4.03 14.37 7.83
C ASP A 330 -3.52 13.94 9.21
N MET A 331 -3.66 12.65 9.52
CA MET A 331 -3.27 12.03 10.79
C MET A 331 -2.65 10.66 10.55
N LYS A 332 -1.52 10.37 11.19
CA LYS A 332 -0.79 9.10 11.08
C LYS A 332 -0.21 8.70 12.43
N PHE A 333 -0.54 7.52 12.93
CA PHE A 333 0.15 6.91 14.08
C PHE A 333 1.47 6.27 13.65
N ASP A 334 2.48 6.30 14.53
CA ASP A 334 3.67 5.47 14.37
C ASP A 334 3.37 3.98 14.63
N VAL A 335 4.33 3.11 14.28
CA VAL A 335 4.16 1.65 14.43
C VAL A 335 3.91 1.22 15.89
N SER A 336 4.33 2.03 16.87
CA SER A 336 4.08 1.74 18.30
C SER A 336 2.72 2.23 18.82
N GLY A 337 2.07 3.16 18.11
CA GLY A 337 0.88 3.85 18.60
C GLY A 337 1.15 4.85 19.72
N LYS A 338 2.42 5.22 19.97
CA LYS A 338 2.83 6.22 20.97
C LYS A 338 2.99 7.62 20.38
N HIS A 339 3.09 7.75 19.06
CA HIS A 339 3.20 9.04 18.39
C HIS A 339 2.10 9.22 17.34
N LEU A 340 1.49 10.41 17.31
CA LEU A 340 0.59 10.86 16.25
C LEU A 340 1.23 12.05 15.52
N ALA A 341 1.58 11.85 14.25
CA ALA A 341 1.95 12.97 13.36
C ALA A 341 0.70 13.45 12.64
N PHE A 342 0.45 14.76 12.67
CA PHE A 342 -0.67 15.39 12.01
C PHE A 342 -0.30 16.77 11.45
N ARG A 343 -1.20 17.35 10.65
CA ARG A 343 -1.06 18.69 10.07
C ARG A 343 -2.39 19.42 10.16
N LEU A 344 -2.36 20.71 10.44
CA LEU A 344 -3.56 21.55 10.45
C LEU A 344 -3.91 21.99 9.02
N GLU A 345 -5.19 22.23 8.74
CA GLU A 345 -5.65 22.66 7.41
C GLU A 345 -5.16 24.07 7.04
N ALA A 346 -5.06 24.98 8.02
CA ALA A 346 -4.58 26.35 7.81
C ALA A 346 -3.04 26.48 7.72
N PHE A 347 -2.29 25.44 8.10
CA PHE A 347 -0.82 25.44 8.16
C PHE A 347 -0.27 24.19 7.43
N PRO A 348 -0.48 24.09 6.10
CA PRO A 348 -0.18 22.88 5.33
C PRO A 348 1.31 22.54 5.27
N GLU A 349 2.20 23.49 5.56
CA GLU A 349 3.66 23.37 5.70
C GLU A 349 4.15 22.92 7.08
N THR A 350 3.27 22.83 8.08
CA THR A 350 3.66 22.47 9.45
C THR A 350 3.24 21.03 9.81
N VAL A 351 4.16 20.27 10.40
CA VAL A 351 3.88 18.99 11.09
C VAL A 351 3.83 19.23 12.59
N ILE A 352 2.81 18.70 13.25
CA ILE A 352 2.79 18.54 14.70
C ILE A 352 2.93 17.03 15.00
N ILE A 353 3.86 16.69 15.88
CA ILE A 353 4.11 15.32 16.35
C ILE A 353 3.78 15.27 17.83
N TRP A 354 2.63 14.70 18.16
CA TRP A 354 2.19 14.49 19.53
C TRP A 354 2.68 13.13 20.04
N LYS A 355 3.46 13.14 21.12
CA LYS A 355 3.72 11.95 21.93
C LYS A 355 2.53 11.75 22.87
N ILE A 356 1.82 10.65 22.65
CA ILE A 356 0.58 10.30 23.36
C ILE A 356 0.93 9.84 24.78
N PRO A 357 0.29 10.37 25.84
CA PRO A 357 0.52 9.95 27.22
C PRO A 357 0.29 8.46 27.45
N SER A 358 1.08 7.84 28.33
CA SER A 358 0.88 6.44 28.75
C SER A 358 -0.41 6.33 29.58
N SER A 359 -1.51 5.93 28.94
CA SER A 359 -2.76 5.67 29.62
C SER A 359 -2.68 4.38 30.46
N ASN A 360 -2.26 4.50 31.72
CA ASN A 360 -2.43 3.42 32.69
C ASN A 360 -3.92 3.05 32.76
N PRO A 361 -4.28 1.76 32.61
CA PRO A 361 -5.68 1.36 32.55
C PRO A 361 -6.36 1.59 33.89
N VAL A 362 -7.40 2.42 33.93
CA VAL A 362 -8.14 2.86 35.14
C VAL A 362 -8.71 1.70 35.99
N PHE A 363 -8.75 0.48 35.44
CA PHE A 363 -9.18 -0.73 36.14
C PHE A 363 -8.04 -1.54 36.79
N ALA A 364 -6.79 -1.07 36.72
CA ALA A 364 -5.71 -1.57 37.55
C ALA A 364 -5.90 -1.06 38.99
N SER A 365 -6.67 -1.78 39.80
CA SER A 365 -6.73 -1.55 41.24
C SER A 365 -5.32 -1.69 41.83
N PRO A 366 -4.82 -0.74 42.64
CA PRO A 366 -3.53 -0.89 43.28
C PRO A 366 -3.56 -2.12 44.20
N THR A 367 -2.72 -3.11 43.91
CA THR A 367 -2.50 -4.25 44.80
C THR A 367 -1.87 -3.74 46.08
N GLN A 368 -2.56 -3.94 47.20
CA GLN A 368 -2.29 -3.32 48.50
C GLN A 368 -1.11 -3.99 49.23
N ASP A 369 0.08 -4.01 48.61
CA ASP A 369 1.32 -4.54 49.18
C ASP A 369 2.56 -3.67 48.91
N GLU A 370 2.53 -2.71 47.97
CA GLU A 370 3.63 -1.75 47.80
C GLU A 370 3.43 -0.51 48.68
N ALA A 371 3.94 -0.61 49.91
CA ALA A 371 4.16 0.51 50.81
C ALA A 371 5.63 0.57 51.22
N ILE A 372 6.13 1.80 51.42
CA ILE A 372 7.51 2.14 51.86
C ILE A 372 8.58 1.97 50.77
N ASN A 373 8.73 3.03 49.96
CA ASN A 373 10.05 3.58 49.58
C ASN A 373 9.86 5.04 49.11
N GLU A 374 9.82 5.98 50.07
CA GLU A 374 9.76 7.43 49.79
C GLU A 374 11.12 7.98 49.31
N ASP A 375 11.59 7.57 48.12
CA ASP A 375 12.65 8.30 47.37
C ASP A 375 12.88 7.71 45.95
N GLN A 376 11.99 8.01 44.97
CA GLN A 376 12.31 8.11 43.52
C GLN A 376 11.11 8.51 42.63
N SER A 377 11.06 9.78 42.22
CA SER A 377 10.61 10.25 40.89
C SER A 377 9.29 9.72 40.25
N GLU A 378 8.19 9.58 41.00
CA GLU A 378 6.85 9.29 40.42
C GLU A 378 6.11 10.53 39.88
N THR A 379 6.80 11.40 39.15
CA THR A 379 6.22 12.59 38.50
C THR A 379 6.85 12.81 37.13
N ASN A 380 6.16 12.41 36.04
CA ASN A 380 6.19 13.05 34.69
C ASN A 380 5.44 12.25 33.58
N GLU A 381 4.90 11.06 33.83
CA GLU A 381 4.30 10.20 32.78
C GLU A 381 3.07 10.78 32.03
N GLN A 382 2.45 11.86 32.54
CA GLN A 382 1.18 12.40 32.01
C GLN A 382 1.31 13.71 31.24
N GLN A 383 2.51 14.25 31.01
CA GLN A 383 2.67 15.48 30.24
C GLN A 383 2.49 15.24 28.74
N ASN A 384 1.52 15.95 28.13
CA ASN A 384 1.40 16.04 26.68
C ASN A 384 2.68 16.65 26.13
N THR A 385 3.31 16.01 25.14
CA THR A 385 4.61 16.47 24.62
C THR A 385 4.58 16.59 23.10
N LEU A 386 4.83 17.80 22.59
CA LEU A 386 4.76 18.15 21.16
C LEU A 386 6.14 18.47 20.55
N SER A 387 6.44 17.88 19.40
CA SER A 387 7.49 18.35 18.49
C SER A 387 6.86 18.96 17.24
N ILE A 388 7.32 20.13 16.81
CA ILE A 388 6.72 20.91 15.70
C ILE A 388 7.78 21.18 14.62
N LEU A 389 7.46 20.84 13.37
CA LEU A 389 8.34 21.00 12.20
C LEU A 389 7.68 21.94 11.19
N HIS A 390 8.18 23.16 11.08
CA HIS A 390 7.76 24.11 10.04
C HIS A 390 8.63 23.95 8.79
N HIS A 391 8.07 23.42 7.71
CA HIS A 391 8.74 23.32 6.41
C HIS A 391 8.69 24.63 5.63
N HIS A 392 9.55 24.75 4.61
CA HIS A 392 9.57 25.91 3.72
C HIS A 392 8.40 25.92 2.71
N THR A 393 7.86 24.75 2.36
CA THR A 393 6.69 24.60 1.50
C THR A 393 5.73 23.55 2.05
N ALA A 394 4.49 23.53 1.53
CA ALA A 394 3.45 22.62 1.98
C ALA A 394 3.88 21.15 1.96
N ILE A 395 3.40 20.38 2.95
CA ILE A 395 3.72 18.96 3.11
C ILE A 395 2.76 18.13 2.26
N ARG A 396 3.31 17.46 1.24
CA ARG A 396 2.58 16.58 0.35
C ARG A 396 2.32 15.20 0.95
N LYS A 397 3.23 14.66 1.78
CA LYS A 397 3.06 13.38 2.49
C LYS A 397 3.77 13.29 3.85
N LEU A 398 3.19 12.48 4.73
CA LEU A 398 3.77 11.97 5.98
C LEU A 398 3.82 10.44 5.95
N HIS A 399 4.99 9.85 6.15
CA HIS A 399 5.17 8.39 6.27
C HIS A 399 6.07 8.05 7.47
N TRP A 400 5.51 7.42 8.51
CA TRP A 400 6.31 6.82 9.57
C TRP A 400 7.15 5.65 9.05
N HIS A 401 8.27 5.36 9.71
CA HIS A 401 9.07 4.18 9.44
C HIS A 401 8.29 2.89 9.78
N PRO A 402 8.30 1.85 8.92
CA PRO A 402 7.45 0.67 9.10
C PRO A 402 7.75 -0.16 10.35
N THR A 403 8.94 -0.02 10.94
CA THR A 403 9.39 -0.83 12.09
C THR A 403 10.08 -0.04 13.20
N THR A 404 10.24 1.28 13.07
CA THR A 404 11.00 2.10 14.03
C THR A 404 10.09 3.18 14.60
N PRO A 405 9.66 3.05 15.87
CA PRO A 405 8.86 4.06 16.55
C PRO A 405 9.51 5.45 16.49
N GLY A 406 8.70 6.49 16.39
CA GLY A 406 9.18 7.88 16.41
C GLY A 406 10.04 8.33 15.21
N LEU A 407 10.34 7.50 14.19
CA LEU A 407 11.05 7.93 12.98
C LEU A 407 10.08 8.29 11.85
N LEU A 408 9.97 9.58 11.55
CA LEU A 408 9.07 10.15 10.53
C LEU A 408 9.84 10.54 9.27
N LEU A 409 9.27 10.21 8.10
CA LEU A 409 9.63 10.81 6.81
C LEU A 409 8.57 11.83 6.41
N THR A 410 9.00 13.06 6.08
CA THR A 410 8.16 14.11 5.49
C THR A 410 8.58 14.37 4.04
N HIS A 411 7.61 14.74 3.20
CA HIS A 411 7.81 14.99 1.76
C HIS A 411 7.05 16.24 1.36
N THR A 412 7.74 17.27 0.91
CA THR A 412 7.18 18.58 0.58
C THR A 412 6.74 18.69 -0.89
N GLU A 413 6.01 19.75 -1.23
CA GLU A 413 5.58 20.03 -2.61
C GLU A 413 6.75 20.37 -3.54
N ASP A 414 7.75 21.12 -3.05
CA ASP A 414 9.02 21.39 -3.76
C ASP A 414 9.99 20.19 -3.83
N ASN A 415 9.42 18.98 -3.69
CA ASN A 415 10.07 17.67 -3.84
C ASN A 415 11.21 17.40 -2.84
N GLN A 416 11.36 18.16 -1.75
CA GLN A 416 12.33 17.83 -0.69
C GLN A 416 11.82 16.72 0.23
N ILE A 417 12.75 15.96 0.79
CA ILE A 417 12.49 14.80 1.66
C ILE A 417 13.32 14.98 2.93
N TYR A 418 12.68 14.83 4.09
CA TYR A 418 13.33 14.93 5.39
C TYR A 418 13.05 13.69 6.25
N LEU A 419 14.04 13.28 7.05
CA LEU A 419 13.88 12.33 8.14
C LEU A 419 14.00 13.04 9.48
N PHE A 420 13.03 12.83 10.36
CA PHE A 420 13.05 13.33 11.73
C PHE A 420 12.83 12.18 12.71
N SER A 421 13.56 12.17 13.82
CA SER A 421 13.39 11.20 14.90
C SER A 421 12.87 11.90 16.15
N ASN A 422 11.76 11.43 16.71
CA ASN A 422 11.16 11.99 17.92
C ASN A 422 11.78 11.40 19.21
N ASN A 423 13.10 11.28 19.23
CA ASN A 423 13.89 10.81 20.38
C ASN A 423 14.54 12.04 21.06
N PRO A 424 14.65 12.14 22.40
CA PRO A 424 15.28 13.29 23.06
C PRO A 424 16.71 13.63 22.58
N ASP A 425 17.49 12.64 22.15
CA ASP A 425 18.84 12.85 21.60
C ASP A 425 18.86 13.30 20.12
N ALA A 426 17.69 13.55 19.51
CA ALA A 426 17.58 13.76 18.07
C ALA A 426 17.93 15.19 17.64
N ASN A 427 18.77 15.26 16.61
CA ASN A 427 19.10 16.49 15.90
C ASN A 427 17.95 16.93 14.99
N ALA A 428 18.08 18.14 14.45
CA ALA A 428 17.15 18.71 13.48
C ALA A 428 16.91 17.82 12.23
N PRO A 429 15.76 17.94 11.53
CA PRO A 429 15.40 17.04 10.43
C PRO A 429 16.46 16.93 9.32
N LEU A 430 16.85 15.68 9.02
CA LEU A 430 17.91 15.35 8.07
C LEU A 430 17.36 15.34 6.64
N GLN A 431 17.82 16.27 5.81
CA GLN A 431 17.49 16.31 4.38
C GLN A 431 18.09 15.09 3.65
N ILE A 432 17.27 14.34 2.91
CA ILE A 432 17.76 13.31 1.99
C ILE A 432 18.07 13.97 0.65
N THR A 433 19.30 13.83 0.17
CA THR A 433 19.67 14.21 -1.21
C THR A 433 19.29 13.08 -2.18
N HIS A 434 18.71 13.42 -3.34
CA HIS A 434 18.24 12.45 -4.35
C HIS A 434 18.42 12.96 -5.79
N PRO A 435 18.56 12.07 -6.81
CA PRO A 435 18.79 12.45 -8.23
C PRO A 435 17.68 13.31 -8.87
N PHE A 436 16.48 13.32 -8.27
CA PHE A 436 15.35 14.13 -8.73
C PHE A 436 15.28 15.53 -8.12
N SER A 437 16.14 15.88 -7.15
CA SER A 437 16.16 17.23 -6.59
C SER A 437 16.77 18.21 -7.59
N SER A 438 16.30 19.46 -7.59
CA SER A 438 16.83 20.48 -8.50
C SER A 438 18.16 21.01 -7.98
N ALA A 439 19.26 20.35 -8.35
CA ALA A 439 20.60 20.86 -8.14
C ALA A 439 20.76 22.19 -8.91
N ALA A 440 20.86 23.30 -8.18
CA ALA A 440 21.07 24.63 -8.73
C ALA A 440 22.54 24.85 -9.18
N SER A 441 23.06 23.93 -10.01
CA SER A 441 24.44 23.93 -10.46
C SER A 441 24.63 23.28 -11.85
N SER A 442 24.81 24.15 -12.85
CA SER A 442 25.60 23.92 -14.06
C SER A 442 25.41 22.61 -14.87
N SER A 443 24.44 22.60 -15.78
CA SER A 443 24.67 22.19 -17.19
C SER A 443 23.51 22.61 -18.10
N THR A 444 23.79 22.81 -19.40
CA THR A 444 22.87 23.46 -20.35
C THR A 444 22.04 22.47 -21.18
N SER A 445 21.02 21.86 -20.57
CA SER A 445 19.86 21.33 -21.31
C SER A 445 18.69 20.99 -20.38
N SER A 446 17.49 21.44 -20.75
CA SER A 446 16.22 21.31 -20.00
C SER A 446 16.21 21.88 -18.57
N SER A 447 15.43 22.94 -18.36
CA SER A 447 15.03 23.34 -17.00
C SER A 447 14.22 22.21 -16.36
N PRO A 448 14.54 21.75 -15.13
CA PRO A 448 13.72 20.75 -14.45
C PRO A 448 12.32 21.32 -14.24
N SER A 449 11.28 20.62 -14.69
CA SER A 449 9.91 21.06 -14.49
C SER A 449 9.54 20.95 -13.01
N ILE A 450 9.38 22.09 -12.34
CA ILE A 450 8.91 22.21 -10.95
C ILE A 450 7.62 21.39 -10.72
N ASN A 451 6.81 21.21 -11.78
CA ASN A 451 5.55 20.47 -11.77
C ASN A 451 5.69 18.92 -11.87
N GLU A 452 6.89 18.33 -11.81
CA GLU A 452 7.00 16.87 -11.75
C GLU A 452 6.63 16.33 -10.37
N ILE A 453 5.46 15.68 -10.31
CA ILE A 453 4.98 14.95 -9.14
C ILE A 453 5.92 13.77 -8.90
N THR A 454 6.58 13.75 -7.73
CA THR A 454 7.33 12.59 -7.23
C THR A 454 6.59 11.94 -6.06
N ASN A 455 6.90 10.67 -5.81
CA ASN A 455 6.27 9.84 -4.80
C ASN A 455 7.37 9.03 -4.10
N ILE A 456 7.27 8.87 -2.78
CA ILE A 456 8.29 8.15 -1.99
C ILE A 456 7.65 7.22 -0.96
N HIS A 457 8.18 6.00 -0.85
CA HIS A 457 7.71 4.98 0.07
C HIS A 457 8.89 4.17 0.64
N TRP A 458 8.72 3.64 1.84
CA TRP A 458 9.59 2.57 2.35
C TRP A 458 9.31 1.29 1.54
N THR A 459 10.37 0.67 1.02
CA THR A 459 10.32 -0.67 0.41
C THR A 459 10.72 -1.73 1.43
N THR A 460 11.66 -1.39 2.29
CA THR A 460 12.13 -2.20 3.42
C THR A 460 12.38 -1.26 4.61
N PRO A 461 12.64 -1.79 5.82
CA PRO A 461 13.14 -1.03 6.98
C PRO A 461 14.50 -0.33 6.80
N THR A 462 15.09 -0.32 5.60
CA THR A 462 16.38 0.34 5.31
C THR A 462 16.39 1.17 4.03
N THR A 463 15.36 1.02 3.18
CA THR A 463 15.43 1.40 1.76
C THR A 463 14.17 2.11 1.30
N LEU A 464 14.34 3.28 0.69
CA LEU A 464 13.27 4.12 0.16
C LEU A 464 13.22 4.02 -1.37
N LEU A 465 12.04 3.80 -1.94
CA LEU A 465 11.80 3.96 -3.37
C LEU A 465 11.36 5.41 -3.63
N HIS A 466 12.19 6.18 -4.33
CA HIS A 466 11.79 7.48 -4.87
C HIS A 466 11.44 7.31 -6.35
N THR A 467 10.21 7.64 -6.73
CA THR A 467 9.71 7.46 -8.08
C THR A 467 8.97 8.68 -8.62
N THR A 468 9.22 9.02 -9.87
CA THR A 468 8.64 10.14 -10.59
C THR A 468 7.53 9.66 -11.54
N ARG A 469 6.98 10.53 -12.40
CA ARG A 469 6.04 10.12 -13.46
C ARG A 469 6.70 9.99 -14.84
N LYS A 470 7.85 10.61 -15.08
CA LYS A 470 8.49 10.64 -16.40
C LYS A 470 9.99 10.37 -16.37
N ARG A 471 10.70 10.74 -15.30
CA ARG A 471 12.15 10.52 -15.14
C ARG A 471 12.51 9.15 -14.53
N GLY A 472 11.56 8.25 -14.36
CA GLY A 472 11.80 6.95 -13.73
C GLY A 472 11.89 6.98 -12.20
N TRP A 473 12.71 6.09 -11.62
CA TRP A 473 12.80 5.84 -10.18
C TRP A 473 14.20 5.40 -9.76
N CYS A 474 14.49 5.53 -8.46
CA CYS A 474 15.72 5.03 -7.84
C CYS A 474 15.47 4.59 -6.39
N LEU A 475 16.38 3.81 -5.84
CA LEU A 475 16.44 3.49 -4.42
C LEU A 475 17.36 4.47 -3.68
N LEU A 476 16.93 4.93 -2.51
CA LEU A 476 17.71 5.76 -1.60
C LEU A 476 17.99 4.96 -0.33
N TYR A 477 19.25 4.99 0.12
CA TYR A 477 19.73 4.26 1.28
C TYR A 477 20.10 5.26 2.39
N PRO A 478 19.13 5.76 3.18
CA PRO A 478 19.36 6.79 4.19
C PRO A 478 20.38 6.37 5.25
N PHE A 479 20.43 5.07 5.58
CA PHE A 479 21.37 4.48 6.54
C PHE A 479 22.67 3.95 5.90
N GLY A 480 22.94 4.30 4.64
CA GLY A 480 24.23 4.05 3.96
C GLY A 480 24.39 2.67 3.28
N SER A 481 23.66 1.65 3.73
CA SER A 481 23.73 0.28 3.19
C SER A 481 23.00 0.13 1.86
N ALA A 482 23.65 0.51 0.76
CA ALA A 482 23.33 -0.07 -0.55
C ALA A 482 23.71 -1.56 -0.54
N PRO A 483 22.91 -2.46 -1.14
CA PRO A 483 23.30 -3.86 -1.28
C PRO A 483 24.53 -3.95 -2.19
N ALA A 484 25.42 -4.91 -1.90
CA ALA A 484 26.64 -5.08 -2.69
C ALA A 484 26.30 -5.44 -4.13
N SER A 485 26.73 -4.62 -5.08
CA SER A 485 26.54 -4.86 -6.51
C SER A 485 27.26 -6.14 -6.93
N SER A 486 26.49 -7.19 -7.24
CA SER A 486 27.04 -8.33 -7.99
C SER A 486 27.56 -7.84 -9.34
N SER A 487 28.67 -8.43 -9.79
CA SER A 487 29.32 -8.05 -11.04
C SER A 487 28.39 -8.24 -12.25
N SER A 488 28.65 -7.45 -13.30
CA SER A 488 27.78 -7.25 -14.47
C SER A 488 27.19 -8.56 -15.05
N PRO A 489 25.92 -8.54 -15.52
CA PRO A 489 25.30 -9.72 -16.09
C PRO A 489 26.09 -10.21 -17.31
N ALA A 490 26.57 -11.45 -17.25
CA ALA A 490 27.15 -12.12 -18.40
C ALA A 490 26.10 -12.21 -19.52
N LYS A 491 26.49 -11.87 -20.75
CA LYS A 491 25.59 -11.99 -21.91
C LYS A 491 25.18 -13.46 -22.08
N PRO A 492 23.88 -13.78 -22.26
CA PRO A 492 23.44 -15.14 -22.52
C PRO A 492 23.92 -15.58 -23.92
N GLN A 493 25.02 -16.34 -23.98
CA GLN A 493 25.45 -17.00 -25.21
C GLN A 493 24.69 -18.32 -25.37
N PHE A 494 23.77 -18.35 -26.34
CA PHE A 494 23.23 -19.60 -26.86
C PHE A 494 24.22 -20.22 -27.86
N SER A 495 24.76 -21.39 -27.53
CA SER A 495 25.42 -22.28 -28.49
C SER A 495 25.29 -23.72 -28.02
N ALA A 496 24.63 -24.55 -28.82
CA ALA A 496 24.56 -26.00 -28.61
C ALA A 496 25.51 -26.73 -29.56
N GLY A 497 26.14 -27.82 -29.12
CA GLY A 497 26.77 -28.78 -30.04
C GLY A 497 28.10 -29.38 -29.59
N MET A 498 28.02 -30.65 -29.14
CA MET A 498 29.07 -31.68 -29.20
C MET A 498 30.38 -31.51 -28.41
N ILE A 499 31.05 -32.66 -28.26
CA ILE A 499 32.22 -32.92 -27.41
C ILE A 499 33.46 -33.07 -28.30
N GLY A 500 34.60 -32.53 -27.83
CA GLY A 500 35.96 -32.85 -28.28
C GLY A 500 36.82 -33.24 -27.06
N VAL A 501 37.91 -33.98 -27.27
CA VAL A 501 38.62 -34.75 -26.23
C VAL A 501 40.14 -34.57 -26.35
N GLU A 502 40.87 -34.76 -25.23
CA GLU A 502 42.35 -34.85 -25.07
C GLU A 502 43.18 -33.55 -25.30
N ASP A 503 44.35 -33.30 -24.67
CA ASP A 503 44.96 -33.80 -23.39
C ASP A 503 46.20 -32.95 -22.99
N VAL A 504 46.76 -33.19 -21.79
CA VAL A 504 48.11 -32.84 -21.26
C VAL A 504 48.46 -31.37 -20.94
N GLY A 505 48.78 -31.09 -19.66
CA GLY A 505 49.43 -29.83 -19.23
C GLY A 505 49.76 -29.70 -17.73
N GLN A 506 50.99 -30.03 -17.34
CA GLN A 506 51.63 -29.88 -16.00
C GLN A 506 51.72 -28.39 -15.52
N VAL A 507 51.96 -27.99 -14.23
CA VAL A 507 52.24 -28.68 -12.94
C VAL A 507 52.00 -27.72 -11.74
N GLY A 508 51.80 -28.27 -10.52
CA GLY A 508 52.08 -27.59 -9.22
C GLY A 508 50.88 -27.53 -8.25
N THR A 509 50.79 -28.31 -7.16
CA THR A 509 51.55 -28.27 -5.86
C THR A 509 51.39 -26.93 -5.12
N GLU A 510 51.00 -26.81 -3.84
CA GLU A 510 50.77 -27.73 -2.70
C GLU A 510 50.00 -26.92 -1.61
N ASP A 511 49.18 -27.45 -0.68
CA ASP A 511 48.71 -28.82 -0.47
C ASP A 511 47.39 -28.90 0.39
N VAL A 512 46.86 -30.13 0.56
CA VAL A 512 46.08 -30.75 1.67
C VAL A 512 45.82 -29.92 2.96
N GLY A 513 44.66 -30.01 3.64
CA GLY A 513 43.41 -30.77 3.39
C GLY A 513 42.66 -31.12 4.69
N GLU A 514 41.36 -31.50 4.62
CA GLU A 514 40.63 -32.20 5.71
C GLU A 514 39.30 -32.79 5.19
N ASP A 515 39.13 -34.12 5.25
CA ASP A 515 37.92 -34.81 4.79
C ASP A 515 36.75 -34.60 5.76
N SER A 516 35.83 -33.69 5.42
CA SER A 516 34.66 -33.44 6.27
C SER A 516 33.65 -34.60 6.18
N LEU A 517 33.38 -35.24 7.33
CA LEU A 517 32.44 -36.36 7.49
C LEU A 517 31.02 -36.09 6.91
N TYR A 518 30.70 -34.82 6.66
CA TYR A 518 29.45 -34.31 6.13
C TYR A 518 29.11 -34.82 4.72
N ASP A 519 30.08 -34.98 3.82
CA ASP A 519 29.81 -35.45 2.45
C ASP A 519 29.60 -36.98 2.36
N ILE A 520 30.15 -37.74 3.31
CA ILE A 520 29.87 -39.17 3.48
C ILE A 520 28.45 -39.37 4.01
N LEU A 521 28.04 -38.59 5.02
CA LEU A 521 26.70 -38.71 5.65
C LEU A 521 25.56 -38.09 4.82
N SER A 522 25.85 -37.15 3.92
CA SER A 522 24.85 -36.55 3.02
C SER A 522 24.62 -37.33 1.71
N GLY A 523 25.26 -38.49 1.54
CA GLY A 523 25.05 -39.37 0.39
C GLY A 523 25.59 -38.83 -0.94
N ARG A 524 26.54 -37.90 -0.89
CA ARG A 524 27.08 -37.22 -2.09
C ARG A 524 28.15 -38.00 -2.84
N THR A 525 28.70 -39.06 -2.24
CA THR A 525 29.65 -39.98 -2.89
C THR A 525 28.88 -41.06 -3.68
N PRO A 526 28.91 -41.08 -5.02
CA PRO A 526 28.22 -42.10 -5.79
C PRO A 526 28.95 -43.45 -5.70
N LEU A 527 28.20 -44.54 -5.47
CA LEU A 527 28.75 -45.90 -5.49
C LEU A 527 29.25 -46.28 -6.90
N PRO A 528 30.40 -46.96 -7.03
CA PRO A 528 30.94 -47.37 -8.33
C PRO A 528 30.03 -48.41 -8.99
N LYS A 529 29.77 -48.23 -10.30
CA LYS A 529 28.92 -49.14 -11.10
C LYS A 529 29.69 -50.39 -11.49
N LEU A 530 29.27 -51.54 -10.97
CA LEU A 530 29.65 -52.85 -11.50
C LEU A 530 29.00 -53.09 -12.89
N ARG A 531 29.72 -53.80 -13.76
CA ARG A 531 29.33 -54.32 -15.08
C ARG A 531 30.15 -55.60 -15.36
N ILE A 532 29.84 -56.30 -16.46
CA ILE A 532 30.27 -57.68 -16.83
C ILE A 532 29.38 -58.72 -16.11
N SER A 533 28.74 -59.69 -16.77
CA SER A 533 28.66 -60.03 -18.22
C SER A 533 27.29 -60.60 -18.60
N ASP A 534 27.02 -60.71 -19.90
CA ASP A 534 25.92 -61.48 -20.52
C ASP A 534 26.15 -63.00 -20.44
N ASP A 535 25.09 -63.81 -20.66
CA ASP A 535 25.03 -64.96 -21.60
C ASP A 535 23.78 -65.89 -21.39
N VAL A 536 23.38 -66.61 -22.46
CA VAL A 536 22.47 -67.79 -22.56
C VAL A 536 20.91 -67.64 -22.51
N GLU A 537 20.30 -67.64 -23.72
CA GLU A 537 19.19 -68.50 -24.28
C GLU A 537 17.85 -68.84 -23.56
N GLY A 538 16.79 -69.06 -24.37
CA GLY A 538 15.46 -69.65 -24.04
C GLY A 538 14.27 -68.71 -24.33
N GLU A 539 13.61 -68.67 -25.51
CA GLU A 539 12.80 -69.67 -26.27
C GLU A 539 11.29 -69.72 -25.83
N VAL A 540 10.40 -70.29 -26.66
CA VAL A 540 8.90 -70.29 -26.62
C VAL A 540 8.29 -69.00 -27.22
N ASP A 541 7.84 -69.01 -28.49
CA ASP A 541 6.48 -69.35 -29.02
C ASP A 541 5.34 -68.41 -28.55
N GLY A 542 4.35 -68.03 -29.38
CA GLY A 542 4.06 -68.39 -30.77
C GLY A 542 2.67 -67.83 -31.23
N GLU A 543 2.27 -68.11 -32.48
CA GLU A 543 1.00 -67.71 -33.17
C GLU A 543 0.87 -66.19 -33.50
N GLU A 544 0.89 -65.69 -34.74
CA GLU A 544 0.13 -66.00 -35.99
C GLU A 544 -1.40 -65.92 -35.82
N LEU A 545 -2.25 -65.35 -36.70
CA LEU A 545 -2.19 -64.61 -37.98
C LEU A 545 -3.63 -64.00 -38.20
N PRO A 546 -4.15 -63.64 -39.40
CA PRO A 546 -3.71 -62.74 -40.49
C PRO A 546 -4.67 -61.50 -40.68
N VAL A 547 -4.30 -60.43 -41.40
CA VAL A 547 -4.74 -60.03 -42.80
C VAL A 547 -6.26 -60.19 -43.04
N ASP A 548 -7.07 -59.19 -43.44
CA ASP A 548 -7.06 -58.29 -44.63
C ASP A 548 -8.07 -57.10 -44.38
N SER A 549 -8.38 -56.07 -45.21
CA SER A 549 -7.99 -55.62 -46.57
C SER A 549 -8.35 -54.13 -46.86
N GLU A 550 -8.32 -53.73 -48.13
CA GLU A 550 -8.80 -52.48 -48.79
C GLU A 550 -10.36 -52.31 -48.72
N GLY A 551 -11.02 -51.17 -49.01
CA GLY A 551 -10.60 -49.87 -49.57
C GLY A 551 -11.81 -49.02 -50.05
N GLU A 552 -11.60 -48.20 -51.09
CA GLU A 552 -12.57 -47.37 -51.87
C GLU A 552 -13.13 -46.05 -51.29
N GLU A 553 -13.56 -45.19 -52.23
CA GLU A 553 -13.90 -43.76 -52.09
C GLU A 553 -15.43 -43.52 -52.15
N GLY A 554 -15.93 -42.32 -51.77
CA GLY A 554 -17.38 -42.07 -51.83
C GLY A 554 -17.88 -40.66 -51.55
N LEU A 555 -17.68 -39.74 -52.51
CA LEU A 555 -18.53 -38.57 -52.86
C LEU A 555 -19.20 -37.72 -51.75
N GLY A 556 -18.95 -36.40 -51.76
CA GLY A 556 -19.72 -35.43 -50.95
C GLY A 556 -20.94 -34.85 -51.66
N ASP A 557 -21.79 -34.11 -50.92
CA ASP A 557 -22.90 -33.32 -51.46
C ASP A 557 -22.84 -31.85 -51.01
N THR A 558 -23.43 -30.97 -51.83
CA THR A 558 -23.42 -29.51 -51.70
C THR A 558 -24.81 -28.95 -51.42
N PHE A 559 -24.96 -28.14 -50.38
CA PHE A 559 -26.04 -27.14 -50.34
C PHE A 559 -25.59 -25.76 -49.85
N ARG A 560 -26.06 -24.71 -50.54
CA ARG A 560 -25.82 -23.29 -50.27
C ARG A 560 -27.06 -22.64 -49.67
N GLY A 561 -26.87 -21.61 -48.84
CA GLY A 561 -27.91 -20.62 -48.49
C GLY A 561 -27.29 -19.25 -48.20
N LYS A 562 -27.75 -18.19 -48.89
CA LYS A 562 -27.23 -16.81 -48.74
C LYS A 562 -28.28 -15.76 -49.16
N SER A 563 -28.83 -15.01 -48.20
CA SER A 563 -29.68 -13.81 -48.42
C SER A 563 -29.94 -13.13 -47.05
N THR A 564 -29.30 -12.00 -46.69
CA THR A 564 -29.61 -10.58 -47.03
C THR A 564 -30.76 -9.92 -46.24
N ALA A 565 -30.37 -8.99 -45.35
CA ALA A 565 -30.95 -7.66 -45.05
C ALA A 565 -32.44 -7.47 -44.65
N GLY A 566 -32.63 -6.71 -43.56
CA GLY A 566 -33.89 -6.07 -43.13
C GLY A 566 -34.07 -6.15 -41.60
N THR A 567 -34.68 -5.23 -40.84
CA THR A 567 -34.86 -3.75 -40.83
C THR A 567 -35.94 -3.48 -39.75
N VAL A 568 -35.59 -2.76 -38.68
CA VAL A 568 -36.47 -2.02 -37.73
C VAL A 568 -37.48 -2.78 -36.82
N GLY A 569 -37.46 -2.41 -35.53
CA GLY A 569 -38.50 -2.62 -34.49
C GLY A 569 -37.84 -2.71 -33.10
N SER A 570 -38.06 -1.89 -32.06
CA SER A 570 -39.15 -1.04 -31.53
C SER A 570 -40.02 -1.71 -30.44
N PHE A 571 -40.42 -0.94 -29.42
CA PHE A 571 -41.01 -1.33 -28.12
C PHE A 571 -39.98 -1.94 -27.14
N GLU A 572 -39.85 -1.54 -25.87
CA GLU A 572 -40.82 -1.11 -24.82
C GLU A 572 -41.71 -2.23 -24.27
N TYR A 573 -41.29 -2.81 -23.15
CA TYR A 573 -41.85 -2.44 -21.84
C TYR A 573 -40.80 -2.62 -20.73
#